data_AF-A0A2M8QJX4-F1
#
_entry.id   AF-A0A2M8QJX4-F1
#
_cell.length_a   1.000
_cell.length_b   1.000
_cell.length_c   1.000
_cell.angle_alpha   90.00
_cell.angle_beta   90.00
_cell.angle_gamma   90.00
#
_symmetry.space_group_name_H-M   'P 1'
#
loop_
_entity.id
_entity.type
_entity.pdbx_description
1 polymer ?
#
loop_
_entity_poly.entity_id
_entity_poly.type
_entity_poly.pdbx_seq_one_letter_code
_entity_poly.pdbx_strand_id
1 'polypeptide(L)'
;MISQTTHKSVIFSEPFQLPEFETPLPAGTYDVETEEEVLEGNVHTALRRIATTLRIRNGAAIERHPVDPEHLYAAWKRDQKAARAGGVPPANWPGTPVWVQNIPSDGSR
;
A
#
# COMPACT_ATOMS: atom_id res chain seq x y z
N MET A 1 19.37 -4.36 -15.63
CA MET A 1 18.45 -4.59 -14.50
C MET A 1 17.38 -3.54 -14.60
N ILE A 2 16.11 -3.94 -14.68
CA ILE A 2 14.98 -3.02 -14.79
C ILE A 2 14.24 -3.07 -13.45
N SER A 3 14.37 -2.01 -12.67
CA SER A 3 13.69 -1.84 -11.38
C SER A 3 12.69 -0.71 -11.56
N GLN A 4 11.44 -0.97 -11.23
CA GLN A 4 10.36 -0.02 -11.29
C GLN A 4 9.94 0.35 -9.87
N THR A 5 9.93 1.64 -9.55
CA THR A 5 9.42 2.12 -8.27
C THR A 5 8.00 2.64 -8.47
N THR A 6 7.06 2.09 -7.71
CA THR A 6 5.65 2.46 -7.75
C THR A 6 5.31 3.24 -6.47
N HIS A 7 4.79 4.46 -6.60
CA HIS A 7 4.34 5.27 -5.47
C HIS A 7 2.82 5.17 -5.30
N LYS A 8 2.36 5.01 -4.06
CA LYS A 8 0.94 4.80 -3.74
C LYS A 8 0.54 5.58 -2.50
N SER A 9 -0.53 6.35 -2.62
CA SER A 9 -1.11 7.08 -1.49
C SER A 9 -2.16 6.21 -0.79
N VAL A 10 -2.05 6.10 0.52
CA VAL A 10 -2.92 5.33 1.40
C VAL A 10 -3.57 6.26 2.40
N ILE A 11 -4.86 6.09 2.64
CA ILE A 11 -5.56 6.82 3.70
C ILE A 11 -5.92 5.81 4.79
N PHE A 12 -5.52 6.13 6.02
CA PHE A 12 -5.95 5.42 7.23
C PHE A 12 -6.91 6.33 8.00
N SER A 13 -8.08 5.80 8.36
CA SER A 13 -9.11 6.52 9.11
C SER A 13 -8.88 6.49 10.61
N GLU A 14 -8.18 5.47 11.09
CA GLU A 14 -7.82 5.26 12.48
C GLU A 14 -6.30 5.15 12.66
N PRO A 15 -5.77 5.48 13.85
CA PRO A 15 -4.38 5.21 14.17
C PRO A 15 -4.09 3.70 14.06
N PHE A 16 -3.01 3.37 13.36
CA PHE A 16 -2.62 1.98 13.12
C PHE A 16 -1.19 1.74 13.62
N GLN A 17 -0.92 0.52 14.07
CA GLN A 17 0.40 0.12 14.52
C GLN A 17 0.98 -0.89 13.54
N LEU A 18 2.22 -0.64 13.12
CA LEU A 18 3.04 -1.57 12.36
C LEU A 18 4.14 -2.12 13.28
N PRO A 19 4.54 -3.39 13.15
CA PRO A 19 5.59 -3.93 14.00
C PRO A 19 6.98 -3.32 13.70
N GLU A 20 7.17 -2.73 12.52
CA GLU A 20 8.35 -1.93 12.18
C GLU A 20 8.42 -0.59 12.93
N PHE A 21 7.35 -0.17 13.62
CA PHE A 21 7.29 1.06 14.38
C PHE A 21 7.03 0.79 15.86
N GLU A 22 7.81 1.43 16.72
CA GLU A 22 7.62 1.35 18.18
C GLU A 22 6.35 2.09 18.64
N THR A 23 5.91 3.08 17.86
CA THR A 23 4.74 3.91 18.14
C THR A 23 3.65 3.73 17.08
N PRO A 24 2.37 3.80 17.47
CA PRO A 24 1.28 3.79 16.50
C PRO A 24 1.31 5.06 15.65
N LEU A 25 1.12 4.88 14.34
CA LEU A 25 1.03 5.95 13.37
C LEU A 25 -0.38 6.57 13.43
N PRO A 26 -0.50 7.90 13.38
CA PRO A 26 -1.81 8.57 13.42
C PRO A 26 -2.65 8.25 12.17
N ALA A 27 -3.97 8.39 12.26
CA ALA A 27 -4.82 8.40 11.08
C ALA A 27 -4.41 9.52 10.12
N GLY A 28 -4.35 9.24 8.83
CA GLY A 28 -3.92 10.23 7.84
C GLY A 28 -3.57 9.62 6.49
N THR A 29 -3.05 10.48 5.61
CA THR A 29 -2.58 10.09 4.28
C THR A 29 -1.09 9.81 4.32
N TYR A 30 -0.71 8.60 3.88
CA TYR A 30 0.66 8.13 3.82
C TYR A 30 1.04 7.77 2.39
N ASP A 31 2.27 8.07 2.00
CA ASP A 31 2.82 7.63 0.72
C ASP A 31 3.64 6.35 0.92
N VAL A 32 3.39 5.35 0.10
CA VAL A 32 4.07 4.06 0.11
C VAL A 32 4.81 3.91 -1.21
N GLU A 33 6.12 3.77 -1.13
CA GLU A 33 7.00 3.49 -2.26
C GLU A 33 7.22 1.98 -2.30
N THR A 34 6.82 1.31 -3.37
CA THR A 34 7.07 -0.12 -3.59
C THR A 34 8.07 -0.27 -4.71
N GLU A 35 9.17 -0.95 -4.45
CA GLU A 35 10.16 -1.27 -5.46
C GLU A 35 9.87 -2.66 -6.02
N GLU A 36 9.70 -2.72 -7.34
CA GLU A 36 9.34 -3.91 -8.10
C GLU A 36 10.43 -4.18 -9.12
N GLU A 37 11.03 -5.37 -9.07
CA GLU A 37 11.93 -5.84 -10.10
C GLU A 37 11.11 -6.44 -11.24
N VAL A 38 11.35 -5.94 -12.45
CA VAL A 38 10.75 -6.46 -13.67
C VAL A 38 11.58 -7.66 -14.12
N LEU A 39 11.07 -8.86 -13.89
CA LEU A 39 11.61 -10.07 -14.48
C LEU A 39 10.97 -10.27 -15.85
N GLU A 40 11.70 -9.89 -16.89
CA GLU A 40 11.35 -10.24 -18.27
C GLU A 40 11.62 -11.73 -18.48
N GLY A 41 10.56 -12.53 -18.41
CA GLY A 41 10.57 -13.91 -18.89
C GLY A 41 10.24 -13.96 -20.38
N ASN A 42 10.72 -15.01 -21.05
CA ASN A 42 10.58 -15.23 -22.50
C ASN A 42 9.12 -15.30 -23.02
N VAL A 43 8.13 -15.28 -22.13
CA VAL A 43 6.70 -15.34 -22.43
C VAL A 43 5.85 -14.39 -21.57
N HIS A 44 6.35 -13.88 -20.44
CA HIS A 44 5.61 -12.98 -19.54
C HIS A 44 6.57 -12.09 -18.75
N THR A 45 6.14 -10.84 -18.53
CA THR A 45 6.77 -9.93 -17.57
C THR A 45 6.18 -10.21 -16.19
N ALA A 46 7.03 -10.60 -15.24
CA ALA A 46 6.65 -10.75 -13.83
C ALA A 46 7.22 -9.59 -13.01
N LEU A 47 6.38 -8.96 -12.17
CA LEU A 47 6.81 -7.95 -11.21
C LEU A 47 7.05 -8.64 -9.87
N ARG A 48 8.31 -8.70 -9.42
CA ARG A 48 8.65 -9.18 -8.08
C ARG A 48 8.92 -7.98 -7.18
N ARG A 49 8.16 -7.84 -6.11
CA ARG A 49 8.44 -6.83 -5.09
C ARG A 49 9.75 -7.17 -4.38
N ILE A 50 10.63 -6.18 -4.32
CA ILE A 50 11.95 -6.29 -3.68
C ILE A 50 12.05 -5.41 -2.43
N ALA A 51 11.28 -4.33 -2.33
CA ALA A 51 11.22 -3.50 -1.12
C ALA A 51 9.90 -2.71 -1.02
N THR A 52 9.53 -2.31 0.19
CA THR A 52 8.41 -1.40 0.45
C THR A 52 8.84 -0.39 1.50
N THR A 53 8.64 0.89 1.22
CA THR A 53 9.07 2.02 2.04
C THR A 53 7.88 2.93 2.31
N LEU A 54 7.58 3.17 3.58
CA LEU A 54 6.58 4.12 4.02
C LEU A 54 7.21 5.51 4.16
N ARG A 55 6.59 6.51 3.54
CA ARG A 55 6.94 7.92 3.68
C ARG A 55 6.01 8.57 4.69
N ILE A 56 6.58 9.00 5.80
CA ILE A 56 5.87 9.72 6.86
C ILE A 56 6.29 11.19 6.79
N ARG A 57 5.31 12.08 6.72
CA ARG A 57 5.57 13.52 6.75
C ARG A 57 5.55 13.99 8.20
N ASN A 58 6.70 14.37 8.72
CA ASN A 58 6.86 14.93 10.06
C ASN A 58 7.21 16.42 9.94
N GLY A 59 6.18 17.26 9.91
CA GLY A 59 6.32 18.70 9.66
C GLY A 59 6.93 18.99 8.28
N ALA A 60 8.16 19.52 8.26
CA ALA A 60 8.90 19.82 7.04
C ALA A 60 9.79 18.65 6.54
N ALA A 61 9.96 17.59 7.35
CA ALA A 61 10.76 16.43 7.00
C ALA A 61 9.88 15.30 6.44
N ILE A 62 10.45 14.51 5.54
CA ILE A 62 9.86 13.26 5.06
C ILE A 62 10.76 12.12 5.53
N GLU A 63 10.26 11.35 6.48
CA GLU A 63 10.92 10.17 7.02
C GLU A 63 10.54 8.96 6.15
N ARG A 64 11.54 8.17 5.76
CA ARG A 64 11.35 6.96 4.95
C ARG A 64 11.69 5.76 5.80
N HIS A 65 10.72 4.89 6.00
CA HIS A 65 10.88 3.70 6.81
C HIS A 65 10.62 2.46 5.96
N PRO A 66 11.56 1.51 5.89
CA PRO A 66 11.28 0.23 5.28
C PRO A 66 10.18 -0.47 6.10
N VAL A 67 9.16 -0.94 5.42
CA VAL A 67 8.02 -1.64 6.02
C VAL A 67 7.74 -2.93 5.27
N ASP A 68 7.20 -3.90 5.98
CA ASP A 68 6.74 -5.13 5.37
C ASP A 68 5.37 -4.90 4.70
N PRO A 69 5.23 -5.25 3.41
CA PRO A 69 3.97 -5.03 2.69
C PRO A 69 2.80 -5.84 3.28
N GLU A 70 3.08 -6.99 3.91
CA GLU A 70 2.05 -7.79 4.58
C GLU A 70 1.53 -7.14 5.86
N HIS A 71 2.42 -6.53 6.65
CA HIS A 71 2.02 -5.78 7.85
C HIS A 71 1.21 -4.53 7.48
N LEU A 72 1.65 -3.81 6.44
CA LEU A 72 0.89 -2.68 5.88
C LEU A 72 -0.50 -3.11 5.39
N TYR A 73 -0.60 -4.22 4.66
CA TYR A 73 -1.88 -4.78 4.22
C TYR A 73 -2.80 -5.14 5.40
N ALA A 74 -2.24 -5.80 6.42
CA ALA A 74 -2.99 -6.20 7.61
C ALA A 74 -3.51 -4.99 8.39
N ALA A 75 -2.70 -3.94 8.55
CA ALA A 75 -3.10 -2.68 9.16
C ALA A 75 -4.24 -2.01 8.38
N TRP A 76 -4.09 -1.89 7.06
CA TRP A 76 -5.11 -1.28 6.20
C TRP A 76 -6.43 -2.07 6.19
N LYS A 77 -6.36 -3.41 6.19
CA LYS A 77 -7.54 -4.27 6.28
C LYS A 77 -8.29 -4.08 7.61
N ARG A 78 -7.58 -3.84 8.72
CA ARG A 78 -8.19 -3.53 10.02
C ARG A 78 -8.86 -2.17 10.00
N ASP A 79 -8.18 -1.16 9.46
CA ASP A 79 -8.71 0.20 9.28
C ASP A 79 -10.01 0.19 8.47
N GLN A 80 -10.03 -0.49 7.32
CA GLN A 80 -11.22 -0.69 6.48
C GLN A 80 -12.39 -1.35 7.22
N LYS A 81 -12.10 -2.25 8.16
CA LYS A 81 -13.13 -2.91 8.95
C LYS A 81 -13.71 -1.98 10.02
N ALA A 82 -12.90 -1.05 10.52
CA ALA A 82 -13.30 -0.06 11.52
C ALA A 82 -13.97 1.17 10.88
N ALA A 83 -13.55 1.56 9.68
CA ALA A 83 -14.23 2.49 8.79
C ALA A 83 -15.52 1.82 8.27
N ARG A 84 -16.56 1.78 9.10
CA ARG A 84 -17.88 1.23 8.78
C ARG A 84 -18.58 2.04 7.66
N ALA A 85 -18.09 1.93 6.42
CA ALA A 85 -18.76 2.17 5.12
C ALA A 85 -17.72 2.57 4.05
N GLY A 86 -17.52 1.71 3.04
CA GLY A 86 -17.28 2.18 1.68
C GLY A 86 -15.88 2.62 1.25
N GLY A 87 -14.79 2.20 1.90
CA GLY A 87 -13.44 2.47 1.38
C GLY A 87 -13.10 1.57 0.19
N VAL A 88 -13.07 2.11 -1.03
CA VAL A 88 -12.51 1.38 -2.18
C VAL A 88 -11.00 1.20 -1.95
N PRO A 89 -10.41 0.00 -2.13
CA PRO A 89 -8.96 -0.12 -2.20
C PRO A 89 -8.44 0.85 -3.27
N PRO A 90 -7.39 1.65 -3.00
CA PRO A 90 -6.76 2.39 -4.08
C PRO A 90 -6.19 1.36 -5.07
N ALA A 91 -6.47 1.56 -6.35
CA ALA A 91 -6.01 0.75 -7.48
C ALA A 91 -4.57 0.23 -7.27
N ASN A 92 -4.33 -1.10 -7.33
CA ASN A 92 -3.04 -1.82 -7.19
C ASN A 92 -2.45 -1.97 -5.75
N TRP A 93 -3.28 -1.99 -4.71
CA TRP A 93 -2.84 -2.14 -3.31
C TRP A 93 -1.90 -3.34 -3.04
N PRO A 94 -0.83 -3.19 -2.19
CA PRO A 94 0.10 -4.27 -1.93
C PRO A 94 -0.55 -5.46 -1.21
N GLY A 95 -0.63 -6.63 -1.85
CA GLY A 95 -1.25 -7.83 -1.28
C GLY A 95 -2.68 -8.08 -1.78
N THR A 96 -3.20 -7.19 -2.64
CA THR A 96 -4.39 -7.51 -3.42
C THR A 96 -4.05 -8.36 -4.64
N PRO A 97 -4.84 -9.38 -4.95
CA PRO A 97 -4.66 -10.14 -6.18
C PRO A 97 -5.03 -9.27 -7.39
N VAL A 98 -4.33 -9.44 -8.50
CA VAL A 98 -4.44 -8.66 -9.75
C VAL A 98 -5.88 -8.51 -10.29
N TRP A 99 -6.80 -9.42 -9.96
CA TRP A 99 -8.22 -9.34 -10.35
C TRP A 99 -9.03 -8.31 -9.56
N VAL A 100 -8.49 -7.70 -8.50
CA VAL A 100 -9.14 -6.58 -7.78
C VAL A 100 -9.12 -5.28 -8.59
N GLN A 101 -8.23 -5.17 -9.58
CA GLN A 101 -8.08 -3.93 -10.35
C GLN A 101 -9.26 -3.69 -11.31
N ASN A 102 -10.09 -4.72 -11.53
CA ASN A 102 -11.21 -4.75 -12.48
C ASN A 102 -12.56 -5.00 -11.79
N ILE A 103 -12.74 -4.57 -10.53
CA ILE A 103 -14.10 -4.50 -9.97
C ILE A 103 -14.87 -3.46 -10.78
N PRO A 104 -15.92 -3.83 -11.53
CA PRO A 104 -16.81 -2.83 -12.07
C PRO A 104 -17.34 -2.02 -10.90
N SER A 105 -17.32 -0.69 -11.03
CA SER A 105 -18.04 0.21 -10.15
C SER A 105 -19.54 -0.09 -10.29
N ASP A 106 -20.02 -1.21 -9.74
CA ASP A 106 -21.44 -1.53 -9.74
C ASP A 106 -22.11 -0.72 -8.65
N GLY A 107 -23.06 0.12 -9.08
CA GLY A 107 -23.92 0.83 -8.16
C GLY A 107 -24.72 1.99 -8.76
N SER A 108 -25.69 1.64 -9.62
CA SER A 108 -27.00 2.33 -9.75
C SER A 108 -27.14 3.52 -10.71
N ARG A 109 -27.60 3.26 -11.94
CA ARG A 109 -29.03 3.38 -12.29
C ARG A 109 -29.38 2.72 -13.61
#